data_AF-A0A059AZH2-F1
#
_entry.id   AF-A0A059AZH2-F1
#
_cell.length_a   1.000
_cell.length_b   1.000
_cell.length_c   1.000
_cell.angle_alpha   90.00
_cell.angle_beta   90.00
_cell.angle_gamma   90.00
#
_symmetry.space_group_name_H-M   'P 1'
#
loop_
_entity.id
_entity.type
_entity.pdbx_description
1 polymer ?
#
loop_
_entity_poly.entity_id
_entity_poly.type
_entity_poly.pdbx_seq_one_letter_code
_entity_poly.pdbx_strand_id
1 'polypeptide(L)'
;MSSSSSSSSSSSSSSEEKWPFDVFINFRGEDVRYGFVADLHKCLLHRHINAYIDSKDLRRGDEIKSALTKAIMELRIAVLVFSENYASSTWCLDELVKVMECRRLKKQRVLPVFYKVEPGVIREQRESYGEALDSHEKKWRNDSERVKKWRQALTKAGNLSSWHYDNGDDTKFIESIVKDISTIIQRAPLNVAKYPVGLGSRVKYVKELLSMSSVDVRMIGIWGNGGIGKTTIAKAVYNSIADQFDGCGFLAHVRKTSSGPNSLVNLQNKLLSQILWKSNLVVSSVDEGANLIPGTLLQENSTCA
;
A
#
# COMPACT_ATOMS: atom_id res chain seq x y z
N MET A 1 7.88 -5.57 65.30
CA MET A 1 8.38 -5.03 64.02
C MET A 1 8.60 -6.20 63.08
N SER A 2 7.66 -6.44 62.18
CA SER A 2 7.78 -7.47 61.13
C SER A 2 7.10 -6.91 59.90
N SER A 3 7.92 -6.43 58.96
CA SER A 3 7.48 -5.74 57.76
C SER A 3 7.39 -6.76 56.63
N SER A 4 6.18 -6.99 56.13
CA SER A 4 5.91 -7.79 54.94
C SER A 4 6.26 -6.96 53.69
N SER A 5 7.25 -7.41 52.91
CA SER A 5 7.60 -6.82 51.62
C SER A 5 6.68 -7.39 50.53
N SER A 6 5.82 -6.55 49.97
CA SER A 6 5.06 -6.84 48.76
C SER A 6 5.92 -6.62 47.52
N SER A 7 6.13 -7.67 46.73
CA SER A 7 6.77 -7.60 45.42
C SER A 7 5.77 -7.06 44.38
N SER A 8 5.98 -5.82 43.94
CA SER A 8 5.28 -5.26 42.79
C SER A 8 5.92 -5.77 41.49
N SER A 9 5.24 -6.70 40.83
CA SER A 9 5.54 -7.09 39.45
C SER A 9 5.21 -5.94 38.51
N SER A 10 6.22 -5.18 38.10
CA SER A 10 6.13 -4.16 37.07
C SER A 10 5.96 -4.82 35.69
N SER A 11 4.72 -4.89 35.21
CA SER A 11 4.42 -5.16 33.81
C SER A 11 4.88 -3.97 32.97
N SER A 12 6.07 -4.09 32.37
CA SER A 12 6.60 -3.16 31.38
C SER A 12 5.73 -3.22 30.11
N SER A 13 4.76 -2.30 30.03
CA SER A 13 4.14 -1.93 28.77
C SER A 13 5.21 -1.24 27.93
N SER A 14 5.91 -1.98 27.08
CA SER A 14 6.72 -1.40 26.02
C SER A 14 5.79 -0.66 25.08
N SER A 15 5.68 0.65 25.27
CA SER A 15 5.11 1.55 24.28
C SER A 15 6.02 1.45 23.05
N GLU A 16 5.67 0.57 22.10
CA GLU A 16 6.37 0.50 20.82
C GLU A 16 6.31 1.89 20.19
N GLU A 17 7.48 2.55 20.10
CA GLU A 17 7.61 3.85 19.46
C GLU A 17 7.04 3.74 18.04
N LYS A 18 5.94 4.46 17.79
CA LYS A 18 5.38 4.52 16.44
C LYS A 18 6.41 5.12 15.51
N TRP A 19 6.70 4.42 14.42
CA TRP A 19 7.59 4.92 13.38
C TRP A 19 7.09 6.29 12.89
N PRO A 20 7.95 7.32 12.79
CA PRO A 20 7.51 8.70 12.52
C PRO A 20 7.19 8.97 11.04
N PHE A 21 7.28 7.94 10.20
CA PHE A 21 7.09 8.01 8.76
C PHE A 21 5.82 7.27 8.35
N ASP A 22 5.21 7.71 7.26
CA ASP A 22 4.03 7.11 6.63
C ASP A 22 4.38 6.29 5.39
N VAL A 23 5.41 6.73 4.66
CA VAL A 23 5.80 6.19 3.34
C VAL A 23 7.29 5.92 3.29
N PHE A 24 7.68 4.79 2.70
CA PHE A 24 9.07 4.51 2.30
C PHE A 24 9.25 4.85 0.82
N ILE A 25 10.28 5.61 0.44
CA ILE A 25 10.61 5.89 -0.96
C ILE A 25 11.98 5.29 -1.28
N ASN A 26 11.99 4.34 -2.21
CA ASN A 26 13.19 3.71 -2.74
C ASN A 26 13.37 4.11 -4.21
N PHE A 27 14.59 4.53 -4.56
CA PHE A 27 14.90 5.20 -5.81
C PHE A 27 16.41 5.18 -6.07
N ARG A 28 16.82 5.50 -7.30
CA ARG A 28 18.23 5.73 -7.64
C ARG A 28 18.62 7.17 -7.37
N GLY A 29 19.49 7.38 -6.38
CA GLY A 29 19.97 8.70 -5.98
C GLY A 29 20.51 9.54 -7.14
N GLU A 30 21.43 8.97 -7.91
CA GLU A 30 22.08 9.63 -9.04
C GLU A 30 21.09 10.10 -10.13
N ASP A 31 19.98 9.40 -10.34
CA ASP A 31 19.04 9.71 -11.41
C ASP A 31 18.03 10.81 -11.02
N VAL A 32 17.48 10.72 -9.80
CA VAL A 32 16.24 11.45 -9.46
C VAL A 32 16.24 12.19 -8.13
N ARG A 33 17.32 12.13 -7.33
CA ARG A 33 17.36 12.68 -5.95
C ARG A 33 16.96 14.15 -5.87
N TYR A 34 17.57 15.00 -6.70
CA TYR A 34 17.45 16.46 -6.59
C TYR A 34 16.37 17.08 -7.49
N GLY A 35 15.76 16.28 -8.36
CA GLY A 35 14.61 16.69 -9.19
C GLY A 35 13.35 16.02 -8.68
N PHE A 36 12.85 15.06 -9.48
CA PHE A 36 11.59 14.36 -9.25
C PHE A 36 11.34 13.91 -7.79
N VAL A 37 12.31 13.26 -7.13
CA VAL A 37 12.11 12.76 -5.76
C VAL A 37 12.11 13.89 -4.72
N ALA A 38 12.90 14.94 -4.91
CA ALA A 38 12.89 16.11 -4.02
C ALA A 38 11.55 16.84 -4.08
N ASP A 39 11.00 17.01 -5.29
CA ASP A 39 9.69 17.64 -5.48
C ASP A 39 8.56 16.76 -4.94
N LEU A 40 8.59 15.45 -5.22
CA LEU A 40 7.65 14.49 -4.64
C LEU A 40 7.65 14.55 -3.11
N HIS A 41 8.84 14.57 -2.50
CA HIS A 41 8.99 14.69 -1.05
C HIS A 41 8.37 15.97 -0.50
N LYS A 42 8.66 17.10 -1.15
CA LYS A 42 8.15 18.41 -0.76
C LYS A 42 6.62 18.44 -0.82
N CYS A 43 6.03 17.89 -1.88
CA CYS A 43 4.57 17.81 -2.03
C CYS A 43 3.92 16.88 -1.00
N LEU A 44 4.55 15.75 -0.66
CA LEU A 44 4.10 14.86 0.42
C LEU A 44 4.12 15.59 1.78
N LEU A 45 5.22 16.27 2.10
CA LEU A 45 5.33 17.07 3.33
C LEU A 45 4.29 18.18 3.41
N HIS A 46 3.97 18.84 2.28
CA HIS A 46 2.93 19.86 2.20
C HIS A 46 1.52 19.30 2.51
N ARG A 47 1.33 17.99 2.38
CA ARG A 47 0.12 17.25 2.77
C ARG A 47 0.22 16.61 4.15
N HIS A 48 1.24 16.97 4.94
CA HIS A 48 1.55 16.38 6.25
C HIS A 48 1.82 14.87 6.20
N ILE A 49 2.39 14.38 5.09
CA ILE A 49 2.80 12.98 4.92
C ILE A 49 4.31 12.90 5.06
N ASN A 50 4.79 12.18 6.06
CA ASN A 50 6.22 12.02 6.32
C ASN A 50 6.76 10.85 5.50
N ALA A 51 7.62 11.12 4.52
CA ALA A 51 8.28 10.07 3.77
C ALA A 51 9.70 9.81 4.29
N TYR A 52 10.03 8.54 4.50
CA TYR A 52 11.41 8.12 4.67
C TYR A 52 12.06 8.00 3.29
N ILE A 53 13.05 8.84 3.04
CA ILE A 53 13.84 8.84 1.82
C ILE A 53 15.24 8.38 2.20
N ASP A 54 15.70 7.28 1.61
CA ASP A 54 17.06 6.83 1.88
C ASP A 54 18.06 7.81 1.25
N SER A 55 18.62 8.68 2.10
CA SER A 55 19.55 9.74 1.71
C SER A 55 20.98 9.22 1.67
N LYS A 56 21.26 8.24 0.81
CA LYS A 56 22.51 7.48 0.90
C LYS A 56 23.37 7.36 -0.36
N ASP A 57 23.77 8.51 -0.87
CA ASP A 57 25.11 8.60 -1.46
C ASP A 57 26.20 8.80 -0.37
N LEU A 58 25.87 8.80 0.94
CA LEU A 58 26.79 9.32 1.97
C LEU A 58 27.14 8.46 3.20
N ARG A 59 26.52 7.30 3.55
CA ARG A 59 26.88 6.62 4.82
C ARG A 59 26.82 5.08 4.80
N ARG A 60 28.00 4.43 4.74
CA ARG A 60 28.23 2.97 4.91
C ARG A 60 28.16 2.57 6.40
N GLY A 61 27.49 1.46 6.74
CA GLY A 61 27.50 0.84 8.08
C GLY A 61 26.33 -0.12 8.36
N ASP A 62 26.53 -1.09 9.27
CA ASP A 62 25.58 -2.16 9.61
C ASP A 62 24.35 -1.69 10.41
N GLU A 63 24.50 -0.66 11.25
CA GLU A 63 23.41 -0.11 12.07
C GLU A 63 22.26 0.44 11.22
N ILE A 64 22.58 1.02 10.06
CA ILE A 64 21.58 1.60 9.17
C ILE A 64 20.87 0.53 8.34
N LYS A 65 21.52 -0.61 8.06
CA LYS A 65 20.85 -1.76 7.45
C LYS A 65 19.71 -2.27 8.37
N SER A 66 19.91 -2.20 9.69
CA SER A 66 18.86 -2.55 10.66
C SER A 66 17.71 -1.52 10.69
N ALA A 67 18.02 -0.22 10.70
CA ALA A 67 17.03 0.85 10.74
C ALA A 67 16.20 0.93 9.45
N LEU A 68 16.83 0.73 8.29
CA LEU A 68 16.17 0.63 6.99
C LEU A 68 15.28 -0.60 6.91
N THR A 69 15.77 -1.74 7.39
CA THR A 69 14.96 -2.97 7.47
C THR A 69 13.74 -2.76 8.36
N LYS A 70 13.91 -2.09 9.50
CA LYS A 70 12.81 -1.74 10.41
C LYS A 70 11.81 -0.79 9.74
N ALA A 71 12.29 0.26 9.07
CA ALA A 71 11.45 1.18 8.31
C ALA A 71 10.61 0.46 7.24
N ILE A 72 11.25 -0.34 6.38
CA ILE A 72 10.56 -1.13 5.34
C ILE A 72 9.54 -2.09 5.97
N MET A 73 9.85 -2.63 7.16
CA MET A 73 8.99 -3.58 7.85
C MET A 73 7.80 -2.94 8.58
N GLU A 74 7.89 -1.69 9.03
CA GLU A 74 6.86 -1.03 9.84
C GLU A 74 5.93 -0.11 9.04
N LEU A 75 6.38 0.33 7.86
CA LEU A 75 5.63 1.26 7.02
C LEU A 75 4.48 0.59 6.26
N ARG A 76 3.34 1.29 6.14
CA ARG A 76 2.15 0.81 5.42
C ARG A 76 2.29 0.88 3.90
N ILE A 77 3.07 1.84 3.41
CA ILE A 77 3.20 2.16 1.99
C ILE A 77 4.69 2.22 1.63
N ALA A 78 5.05 1.55 0.53
CA ALA A 78 6.36 1.68 -0.11
C ALA A 78 6.17 2.16 -1.56
N VAL A 79 6.90 3.21 -1.93
CA VAL A 79 6.95 3.77 -3.29
C VAL A 79 8.28 3.36 -3.91
N LEU A 80 8.22 2.71 -5.07
CA LEU A 80 9.38 2.26 -5.84
C LEU A 80 9.52 3.16 -7.07
N VAL A 81 10.47 4.10 -7.06
CA VAL A 81 10.70 5.00 -8.19
C VAL A 81 11.75 4.37 -9.12
N PHE A 82 11.26 3.74 -10.18
CA PHE A 82 12.10 3.16 -11.22
C PHE A 82 12.53 4.25 -12.21
N SER A 83 13.84 4.39 -12.37
CA SER A 83 14.53 5.30 -13.29
C SER A 83 15.50 4.52 -14.17
N GLU A 84 16.11 5.17 -15.15
CA GLU A 84 16.93 4.52 -16.19
C GLU A 84 18.05 3.64 -15.61
N ASN A 85 18.78 4.12 -14.59
CA ASN A 85 19.92 3.40 -14.03
C ASN A 85 19.61 2.74 -12.69
N TYR A 86 18.34 2.51 -12.36
CA TYR A 86 17.93 1.94 -11.08
C TYR A 86 18.65 0.63 -10.73
N ALA A 87 18.72 -0.30 -11.69
CA ALA A 87 19.32 -1.61 -11.48
C ALA A 87 20.85 -1.59 -11.37
N SER A 88 21.52 -0.47 -11.68
CA SER A 88 22.96 -0.31 -11.45
C SER A 88 23.32 -0.31 -9.96
N SER A 89 22.37 0.03 -9.09
CA SER A 89 22.56 0.08 -7.64
C SER A 89 22.17 -1.22 -6.96
N THR A 90 23.15 -1.98 -6.46
CA THR A 90 22.87 -3.19 -5.65
C THR A 90 22.05 -2.88 -4.40
N TRP A 91 22.17 -1.66 -3.87
CA TRP A 91 21.41 -1.23 -2.71
C TRP A 91 19.92 -1.05 -3.04
N CYS A 92 19.61 -0.34 -4.13
CA CYS A 92 18.23 -0.19 -4.60
C CYS A 92 17.59 -1.55 -4.88
N LEU A 93 18.36 -2.50 -5.44
CA LEU A 93 17.88 -3.86 -5.70
C LEU A 93 17.66 -4.68 -4.42
N ASP A 94 18.51 -4.55 -3.41
CA ASP A 94 18.32 -5.21 -2.10
C ASP A 94 17.10 -4.67 -1.36
N GLU A 95 16.91 -3.34 -1.38
CA GLU A 95 15.72 -2.68 -0.81
C GLU A 95 14.45 -3.16 -1.50
N LEU A 96 14.46 -3.22 -2.84
CA LEU A 96 13.36 -3.75 -3.63
C LEU A 96 12.99 -5.18 -3.20
N VAL A 97 13.97 -6.06 -3.03
CA VAL A 97 13.72 -7.43 -2.54
C VAL A 97 13.04 -7.40 -1.17
N LYS A 98 13.51 -6.54 -0.26
CA LYS A 98 12.92 -6.41 1.07
C LYS A 98 11.49 -5.88 1.04
N VAL A 99 11.22 -4.85 0.25
CA VAL A 99 9.87 -4.31 0.05
C VAL A 99 8.93 -5.39 -0.50
N MET A 100 9.38 -6.15 -1.50
CA MET A 100 8.57 -7.22 -2.09
C MET A 100 8.34 -8.40 -1.12
N GLU A 101 9.29 -8.67 -0.21
CA GLU A 101 9.08 -9.60 0.89
C GLU A 101 8.03 -9.08 1.89
N CYS A 102 8.12 -7.81 2.29
CA CYS A 102 7.16 -7.16 3.19
C CYS A 102 5.76 -7.11 2.59
N ARG A 103 5.63 -6.84 1.29
CA ARG A 103 4.36 -6.96 0.56
C ARG A 103 3.76 -8.36 0.69
N ARG A 104 4.56 -9.41 0.50
CA ARG A 104 4.09 -10.80 0.58
C ARG A 104 3.66 -11.17 2.00
N LEU A 105 4.48 -10.85 3.00
CA LEU A 105 4.30 -11.29 4.38
C LEU A 105 3.33 -10.42 5.19
N LYS A 106 3.42 -9.10 5.02
CA LYS A 106 2.67 -8.11 5.82
C LYS A 106 1.56 -7.42 5.04
N LYS A 107 1.40 -7.74 3.75
CA LYS A 107 0.41 -7.10 2.87
C LYS A 107 0.59 -5.58 2.78
N GLN A 108 1.84 -5.12 2.91
CA GLN A 108 2.24 -3.74 2.66
C GLN A 108 1.84 -3.31 1.26
N ARG A 109 1.32 -2.09 1.12
CA ARG A 109 0.98 -1.53 -0.19
C ARG A 109 2.26 -1.08 -0.89
N VAL A 110 2.47 -1.54 -2.11
CA VAL A 110 3.65 -1.20 -2.93
C VAL A 110 3.19 -0.49 -4.18
N LEU A 111 3.82 0.65 -4.44
CA LEU A 111 3.41 1.64 -5.43
C LEU A 111 4.58 1.90 -6.40
N PRO A 112 4.66 1.19 -7.54
CA PRO A 112 5.67 1.45 -8.56
C PRO A 112 5.38 2.73 -9.34
N VAL A 113 6.41 3.58 -9.43
CA VAL A 113 6.43 4.80 -10.24
C VAL A 113 7.48 4.61 -11.32
N PHE A 114 7.05 4.60 -12.58
CA PHE A 114 7.91 4.48 -13.75
C PHE A 114 8.25 5.86 -14.28
N TYR A 115 9.41 6.38 -13.86
CA TYR A 115 9.84 7.73 -14.23
C TYR A 115 10.80 7.66 -15.42
N LYS A 116 10.30 8.09 -16.59
CA LYS A 116 11.04 8.11 -17.87
C LYS A 116 11.63 6.74 -18.27
N VAL A 117 10.98 5.66 -17.86
CA VAL A 117 11.32 4.29 -18.26
C VAL A 117 10.03 3.51 -18.48
N GLU A 118 9.99 2.70 -19.54
CA GLU A 118 8.84 1.85 -19.82
C GLU A 118 8.74 0.66 -18.85
N PRO A 119 7.54 0.30 -18.36
CA PRO A 119 7.35 -0.82 -17.44
C PRO A 119 7.87 -2.15 -17.98
N GLY A 120 7.75 -2.35 -19.29
CA GLY A 120 8.27 -3.54 -19.99
C GLY A 120 9.77 -3.72 -19.79
N VAL A 121 10.53 -2.63 -19.76
CA VAL A 121 11.99 -2.65 -19.52
C VAL A 121 12.30 -3.22 -18.15
N ILE A 122 11.56 -2.82 -17.12
CA ILE A 122 11.71 -3.32 -15.74
C ILE A 122 11.25 -4.77 -15.63
N ARG A 123 10.05 -5.07 -16.15
CA ARG A 123 9.41 -6.37 -16.02
C ARG A 123 10.21 -7.47 -16.71
N GLU A 124 10.82 -7.16 -17.84
CA GLU A 124 11.54 -8.11 -18.68
C GLU A 124 13.06 -7.93 -18.59
N GLN A 125 13.50 -6.98 -17.75
CA GLN A 125 14.91 -6.62 -17.52
C GLN A 125 15.68 -6.41 -18.82
N ARG A 126 15.11 -5.60 -19.73
CA ARG A 126 15.73 -5.21 -21.00
C ARG A 126 16.65 -4.01 -20.80
N GLU A 127 17.39 -3.63 -21.84
CA GLU A 127 18.18 -2.38 -21.88
C GLU A 127 19.13 -2.25 -20.66
N SER A 128 19.22 -1.05 -20.07
CA SER A 128 20.07 -0.73 -18.92
C SER A 128 19.88 -1.67 -17.73
N TYR A 129 18.67 -2.21 -17.54
CA TYR A 129 18.37 -3.14 -16.46
C TYR A 129 19.04 -4.49 -16.67
N GLY A 130 18.97 -5.03 -17.90
CA GLY A 130 19.61 -6.28 -18.26
C GLY A 130 21.12 -6.19 -18.16
N GLU A 131 21.70 -5.13 -18.74
CA GLU A 131 23.14 -4.88 -18.71
C GLU A 131 23.68 -4.74 -17.27
N ALA A 132 22.97 -4.01 -16.42
CA ALA A 132 23.35 -3.86 -15.01
C ALA A 132 23.34 -5.19 -14.26
N LEU A 133 22.30 -6.01 -14.45
CA LEU A 133 22.19 -7.31 -13.79
C LEU A 133 23.26 -8.31 -14.26
N ASP A 134 23.57 -8.32 -15.56
CA ASP A 134 24.63 -9.17 -16.12
C ASP A 134 26.01 -8.72 -15.63
N SER A 135 26.23 -7.41 -15.49
CA SER A 135 27.43 -6.84 -14.89
C SER A 135 27.60 -7.28 -13.43
N HIS A 136 26.52 -7.23 -12.65
CA HIS A 136 26.53 -7.73 -11.28
C HIS A 136 26.82 -9.24 -11.22
N GLU A 137 26.20 -10.04 -12.07
CA GLU A 137 26.42 -11.49 -12.11
C GLU A 137 27.88 -11.85 -12.45
N LYS A 138 28.51 -11.13 -13.38
CA LYS A 138 29.93 -11.29 -13.71
C LYS A 138 30.86 -10.91 -12.57
N LYS A 139 30.55 -9.81 -11.86
CA LYS A 139 31.37 -9.28 -10.77
C LYS A 139 31.29 -10.12 -9.50
N TRP A 140 30.15 -10.76 -9.24
CA TRP A 140 29.92 -11.60 -8.07
C TRP A 140 29.61 -13.04 -8.48
N ARG A 141 30.59 -13.75 -9.07
CA ARG A 141 30.46 -15.15 -9.55
C ARG A 141 29.86 -16.14 -8.54
N ASN A 142 29.86 -15.83 -7.23
CA ASN A 142 29.27 -16.66 -6.17
C ASN A 142 27.88 -16.19 -5.68
N ASP A 143 27.34 -15.08 -6.18
CA ASP A 143 26.09 -14.46 -5.69
C ASP A 143 24.94 -14.54 -6.72
N SER A 144 24.97 -15.58 -7.57
CA SER A 144 23.91 -15.85 -8.57
C SER A 144 22.52 -15.91 -7.92
N GLU A 145 22.42 -16.42 -6.71
CA GLU A 145 21.15 -16.45 -5.96
C GLU A 145 20.61 -15.06 -5.62
N ARG A 146 21.47 -14.07 -5.37
CA ARG A 146 21.03 -12.69 -5.11
C ARG A 146 20.57 -12.01 -6.40
N VAL A 147 21.29 -12.19 -7.51
CA VAL A 147 20.86 -11.69 -8.83
C VAL A 147 19.51 -12.30 -9.23
N LYS A 148 19.30 -13.60 -9.00
CA LYS A 148 18.00 -14.25 -9.21
C LYS A 148 16.88 -13.60 -8.38
N LYS A 149 17.13 -13.30 -7.10
CA LYS A 149 16.16 -12.60 -6.24
C LYS A 149 15.84 -11.20 -6.77
N TRP A 150 16.85 -10.46 -7.24
CA TRP A 150 16.65 -9.15 -7.86
C TRP A 150 15.80 -9.23 -9.13
N ARG A 151 16.12 -10.16 -10.05
CA ARG A 151 15.32 -10.39 -11.27
C ARG A 151 13.86 -10.71 -10.95
N GLN A 152 13.63 -11.60 -9.98
CA GLN A 152 12.28 -11.93 -9.53
C GLN A 152 11.54 -10.75 -8.90
N ALA A 153 12.23 -9.93 -8.11
CA ALA A 153 11.63 -8.77 -7.46
C ALA A 153 11.27 -7.69 -8.49
N LEU A 154 12.15 -7.41 -9.45
CA LEU A 154 11.88 -6.49 -10.57
C LEU A 154 10.69 -6.97 -11.41
N THR A 155 10.67 -8.26 -11.79
CA THR A 155 9.54 -8.84 -12.53
C THR A 155 8.23 -8.68 -11.76
N LYS A 156 8.23 -9.00 -10.45
CA LYS A 156 7.01 -8.91 -9.62
C LYS A 156 6.56 -7.48 -9.36
N ALA A 157 7.49 -6.52 -9.25
CA ALA A 157 7.18 -5.11 -9.07
C ALA A 157 6.72 -4.47 -10.40
N GLY A 158 7.32 -4.87 -11.52
CA GLY A 158 6.95 -4.47 -12.88
C GLY A 158 5.55 -4.92 -13.31
N ASN A 159 5.00 -5.94 -12.65
CA ASN A 159 3.65 -6.46 -12.88
C ASN A 159 2.58 -5.81 -11.99
N LEU A 160 2.92 -4.77 -11.23
CA LEU A 160 1.95 -4.08 -10.37
C LEU A 160 1.30 -2.92 -11.08
N SER A 161 0.06 -2.62 -10.70
CA SER A 161 -0.61 -1.36 -11.04
C SER A 161 0.29 -0.20 -10.65
N SER A 162 0.44 0.76 -11.56
CA SER A 162 1.55 1.71 -11.50
C SER A 162 1.24 3.04 -12.14
N TRP A 163 2.06 4.04 -11.81
CA TRP A 163 2.05 5.34 -12.45
C TRP A 163 3.09 5.37 -13.56
N HIS A 164 2.66 5.79 -14.75
CA HIS A 164 3.52 5.97 -15.92
C HIS A 164 3.71 7.45 -16.19
N TYR A 165 4.96 7.86 -16.34
CA TYR A 165 5.29 9.22 -16.70
C TYR A 165 4.89 9.50 -18.16
N ASP A 166 3.88 10.34 -18.36
CA ASP A 166 3.38 10.71 -19.70
C ASP A 166 4.05 11.99 -20.23
N ASN A 167 5.39 11.97 -20.32
CA ASN A 167 6.31 12.87 -21.04
C ASN A 167 6.06 14.40 -21.07
N GLY A 168 5.15 14.95 -20.26
CA GLY A 168 4.63 16.30 -20.46
C GLY A 168 4.72 17.22 -19.25
N ASP A 169 4.71 16.70 -18.01
CA ASP A 169 4.71 17.53 -16.79
C ASP A 169 5.00 16.73 -15.51
N ASP A 170 6.22 16.89 -14.96
CA ASP A 170 6.61 16.31 -13.66
C ASP A 170 5.66 16.75 -12.53
N THR A 171 5.15 17.98 -12.59
CA THR A 171 4.31 18.56 -11.54
C THR A 171 2.98 17.83 -11.46
N LYS A 172 2.27 17.69 -12.58
CA LYS A 172 0.99 16.95 -12.63
C LYS A 172 1.17 15.49 -12.25
N PHE A 173 2.28 14.89 -12.69
CA PHE A 173 2.60 13.51 -12.33
C PHE A 173 2.78 13.36 -10.81
N ILE A 174 3.58 14.23 -10.19
CA ILE A 174 3.76 14.27 -8.73
C ILE A 174 2.43 14.53 -8.01
N GLU A 175 1.63 15.50 -8.47
CA GLU A 175 0.33 15.81 -7.86
C GLU A 175 -0.61 14.60 -7.85
N SER A 176 -0.64 13.83 -8.93
CA SER A 176 -1.44 12.60 -9.01
C SER A 176 -0.96 11.55 -8.00
N ILE A 177 0.35 11.29 -7.92
CA ILE A 177 0.96 10.34 -6.97
C ILE A 177 0.65 10.77 -5.53
N VAL A 178 0.84 12.05 -5.21
CA VAL A 178 0.62 12.60 -3.88
C VAL A 178 -0.85 12.52 -3.49
N LYS A 179 -1.76 12.79 -4.43
CA LYS A 179 -3.21 12.66 -4.20
C LYS A 179 -3.59 11.22 -3.85
N ASP A 180 -3.06 10.24 -4.57
CA ASP A 180 -3.38 8.83 -4.32
C ASP A 180 -2.80 8.34 -2.99
N ILE A 181 -1.53 8.67 -2.70
CA ILE A 181 -0.89 8.36 -1.41
C ILE A 181 -1.66 9.00 -0.25
N SER A 182 -2.03 10.28 -0.39
CA SER A 182 -2.82 11.01 0.61
C SER A 182 -4.16 10.34 0.85
N THR A 183 -4.82 9.88 -0.21
CA THR A 183 -6.10 9.15 -0.12
C THR A 183 -5.93 7.85 0.68
N ILE A 184 -4.84 7.11 0.48
CA ILE A 184 -4.56 5.87 1.23
C ILE A 184 -4.29 6.18 2.71
N ILE A 185 -3.51 7.22 3.00
CA ILE A 185 -3.15 7.59 4.39
C ILE A 185 -4.34 8.13 5.16
N GLN A 186 -5.18 8.96 4.53
CA GLN A 186 -6.36 9.57 5.15
C GLN A 186 -7.48 8.57 5.46
N ARG A 187 -7.39 7.31 4.97
CA ARG A 187 -8.31 6.22 5.35
C ARG A 187 -8.18 5.94 6.85
N ALA A 188 -9.04 6.58 7.64
CA ALA A 188 -9.14 6.32 9.07
C ALA A 188 -9.68 4.90 9.30
N PRO A 189 -9.05 4.12 10.20
CA PRO A 189 -9.59 2.82 10.58
C PRO A 189 -10.96 3.01 11.24
N LEU A 190 -11.88 2.12 10.90
CA LEU A 190 -13.20 2.08 11.52
C LEU A 190 -13.06 1.72 13.01
N ASN A 191 -13.84 2.37 13.88
CA ASN A 191 -13.89 2.00 15.29
C ASN A 191 -14.55 0.62 15.45
N VAL A 192 -13.73 -0.37 15.81
CA VAL A 192 -14.14 -1.78 15.95
C VAL A 192 -14.78 -2.04 17.31
N ALA A 193 -13.98 -2.03 18.38
CA ALA A 193 -14.37 -2.23 19.77
C ALA A 193 -13.18 -1.90 20.68
N LYS A 194 -13.45 -1.49 21.94
CA LYS A 194 -12.39 -1.14 22.90
C LYS A 194 -11.57 -2.35 23.37
N TYR A 195 -12.24 -3.48 23.63
CA TYR A 195 -11.62 -4.71 24.15
C TYR A 195 -12.24 -5.96 23.47
N PRO A 196 -11.96 -6.20 22.18
CA PRO A 196 -12.51 -7.36 21.49
C PRO A 196 -11.81 -8.66 21.92
N VAL A 197 -12.58 -9.66 22.36
CA VAL A 197 -12.07 -11.01 22.67
C VAL A 197 -12.28 -11.95 21.48
N GLY A 198 -11.25 -12.71 21.11
CA GLY A 198 -11.33 -13.74 20.06
C GLY A 198 -11.49 -13.22 18.61
N LEU A 199 -11.47 -11.90 18.41
CA LEU A 199 -11.72 -11.27 17.10
C LEU A 199 -10.67 -11.64 16.05
N GLY A 200 -9.39 -11.74 16.42
CA GLY A 200 -8.30 -12.05 15.49
C GLY A 200 -8.52 -13.35 14.72
N SER A 201 -8.96 -14.42 15.41
CA SER A 201 -9.27 -15.72 14.79
C SER A 201 -10.39 -15.62 13.73
N ARG A 202 -11.44 -14.83 14.03
CA ARG A 202 -12.57 -14.63 13.13
C ARG A 202 -12.19 -13.79 11.91
N VAL A 203 -11.38 -12.76 12.10
CA VAL A 203 -10.84 -11.96 10.98
C VAL A 203 -9.97 -12.84 10.08
N LYS A 204 -9.11 -13.67 10.67
CA LYS A 204 -8.27 -14.62 9.91
C LYS A 204 -9.13 -15.56 9.07
N TYR A 205 -10.16 -16.16 9.65
CA TYR A 205 -11.09 -17.04 8.95
C TYR A 205 -11.77 -16.35 7.75
N VAL A 206 -12.28 -15.12 7.94
CA VAL A 206 -12.88 -14.37 6.82
C VAL A 206 -11.85 -14.04 5.73
N LYS A 207 -10.61 -13.70 6.10
CA LYS A 207 -9.53 -13.45 5.13
C LYS A 207 -9.14 -14.68 4.32
N GLU A 208 -9.21 -15.87 4.90
CA GLU A 208 -8.98 -17.14 4.21
C GLU A 208 -10.08 -17.40 3.17
N LEU A 209 -11.35 -17.16 3.53
CA LEU A 209 -12.49 -17.25 2.60
C LEU A 209 -12.41 -16.25 1.43
N LEU A 210 -11.90 -15.05 1.68
CA LEU A 210 -11.66 -14.06 0.63
C LEU A 210 -10.62 -14.55 -0.39
N SER A 211 -9.68 -15.41 0.03
CA SER A 211 -8.57 -15.91 -0.79
C SER A 211 -8.01 -14.85 -1.74
N MET A 212 -7.50 -13.75 -1.17
CA MET A 212 -7.06 -12.51 -1.88
C MET A 212 -5.93 -12.68 -2.92
N SER A 213 -5.60 -13.90 -3.29
CA SER A 213 -4.65 -14.25 -4.36
C SER A 213 -5.33 -14.66 -5.67
N SER A 214 -6.66 -14.76 -5.74
CA SER A 214 -7.40 -15.03 -6.98
C SER A 214 -7.91 -13.75 -7.64
N VAL A 215 -7.98 -13.73 -8.98
CA VAL A 215 -8.45 -12.58 -9.80
C VAL A 215 -9.99 -12.52 -9.91
N ASP A 216 -10.73 -13.22 -9.06
CA ASP A 216 -12.19 -13.35 -9.16
C ASP A 216 -12.95 -12.42 -8.19
N VAL A 217 -14.17 -12.01 -8.57
CA VAL A 217 -15.05 -11.18 -7.74
C VAL A 217 -15.77 -12.05 -6.72
N ARG A 218 -15.56 -11.80 -5.43
CA ARG A 218 -16.14 -12.61 -4.35
C ARG A 218 -17.06 -11.79 -3.46
N MET A 219 -18.19 -12.40 -3.10
CA MET A 219 -19.11 -11.88 -2.11
C MET A 219 -19.11 -12.78 -0.87
N ILE A 220 -18.96 -12.17 0.32
CA ILE A 220 -19.03 -12.89 1.60
C ILE A 220 -20.19 -12.36 2.44
N GLY A 221 -21.07 -13.26 2.84
CA GLY A 221 -22.12 -12.98 3.81
C GLY A 221 -21.70 -13.33 5.24
N ILE A 222 -21.87 -12.40 6.18
CA ILE A 222 -21.76 -12.66 7.62
C ILE A 222 -23.16 -12.57 8.24
N TRP A 223 -23.73 -13.71 8.63
CA TRP A 223 -25.09 -13.78 9.20
C TRP A 223 -25.12 -14.25 10.66
N GLY A 224 -26.30 -14.23 11.28
CA GLY A 224 -26.53 -14.70 12.65
C GLY A 224 -27.36 -13.73 13.49
N ASN A 225 -27.63 -14.10 14.74
CA ASN A 225 -28.50 -13.35 15.64
C ASN A 225 -28.01 -11.93 15.94
N GLY A 226 -28.90 -11.07 16.43
CA GLY A 226 -28.57 -9.75 16.92
C GLY A 226 -27.51 -9.81 18.04
N GLY A 227 -26.62 -8.82 18.12
CA GLY A 227 -25.62 -8.74 19.20
C GLY A 227 -24.38 -9.62 19.06
N ILE A 228 -24.35 -10.61 18.15
CA ILE A 228 -23.22 -11.57 18.03
C ILE A 228 -21.90 -10.99 17.48
N GLY A 229 -21.87 -9.69 17.14
CA GLY A 229 -20.66 -8.99 16.70
C GLY A 229 -20.40 -9.00 15.19
N LYS A 230 -21.40 -9.25 14.34
CA LYS A 230 -21.24 -9.26 12.86
C LYS A 230 -20.60 -7.98 12.32
N THR A 231 -21.14 -6.82 12.72
CA THR A 231 -20.61 -5.51 12.32
C THR A 231 -19.19 -5.29 12.85
N THR A 232 -18.88 -5.77 14.05
CA THR A 232 -17.53 -5.71 14.64
C THR A 232 -16.53 -6.49 13.80
N ILE A 233 -16.89 -7.71 13.37
CA ILE A 233 -16.05 -8.53 12.48
C ILE A 233 -15.87 -7.83 11.13
N ALA A 234 -16.95 -7.32 10.52
CA ALA A 234 -16.88 -6.64 9.22
C ALA A 234 -15.95 -5.42 9.26
N LYS A 235 -16.03 -4.58 10.31
CA LYS A 235 -15.14 -3.44 10.50
C LYS A 235 -13.67 -3.87 10.68
N ALA A 236 -13.43 -4.93 11.45
CA ALA A 236 -12.08 -5.43 11.69
C ALA A 236 -11.47 -6.02 10.42
N VAL A 237 -12.25 -6.76 9.63
CA VAL A 237 -11.85 -7.25 8.31
C VAL A 237 -11.53 -6.07 7.39
N TYR A 238 -12.43 -5.09 7.27
CA TYR A 238 -12.22 -3.88 6.49
C TYR A 238 -10.90 -3.20 6.82
N ASN A 239 -10.64 -2.87 8.10
CA ASN A 239 -9.40 -2.22 8.52
C ASN A 239 -8.15 -3.04 8.18
N SER A 240 -8.27 -4.36 8.09
CA SER A 240 -7.14 -5.26 7.84
C SER A 240 -6.81 -5.48 6.35
N ILE A 241 -7.71 -5.07 5.45
CA ILE A 241 -7.57 -5.31 4.00
C ILE A 241 -7.79 -4.08 3.13
N ALA A 242 -8.42 -3.00 3.63
CA ALA A 242 -8.80 -1.83 2.83
C ALA A 242 -7.64 -1.20 2.06
N ASP A 243 -6.43 -1.18 2.64
CA ASP A 243 -5.24 -0.63 1.99
C ASP A 243 -4.71 -1.50 0.83
N GLN A 244 -5.16 -2.75 0.72
CA GLN A 244 -4.78 -3.68 -0.35
C GLN A 244 -5.63 -3.50 -1.61
N PHE A 245 -6.64 -2.63 -1.57
CA PHE A 245 -7.53 -2.33 -2.69
C PHE A 245 -7.39 -0.86 -3.12
N ASP A 246 -7.54 -0.62 -4.41
CA ASP A 246 -7.46 0.72 -4.99
C ASP A 246 -8.61 1.62 -4.53
N GLY A 247 -9.82 1.06 -4.43
CA GLY A 247 -10.97 1.68 -3.79
C GLY A 247 -11.53 0.86 -2.62
N CYS A 248 -12.02 1.52 -1.58
CA CYS A 248 -12.68 0.85 -0.46
C CYS A 248 -13.77 1.73 0.16
N GLY A 249 -14.91 1.14 0.54
CA GLY A 249 -15.99 1.85 1.21
C GLY A 249 -16.63 1.02 2.32
N PHE A 250 -17.23 1.70 3.29
CA PHE A 250 -17.98 1.05 4.36
C PHE A 250 -19.31 1.76 4.61
N LEU A 251 -20.40 1.11 4.21
CA LEU A 251 -21.75 1.57 4.47
C LEU A 251 -22.28 0.97 5.78
N ALA A 252 -22.31 1.79 6.84
CA ALA A 252 -22.90 1.42 8.12
C ALA A 252 -24.42 1.64 8.11
N HIS A 253 -25.15 0.84 8.89
CA HIS A 253 -26.56 1.07 9.23
C HIS A 253 -27.52 1.22 8.05
N VAL A 254 -27.24 0.56 6.91
CA VAL A 254 -28.02 0.64 5.65
C VAL A 254 -29.53 0.61 5.90
N ARG A 255 -30.04 -0.35 6.68
CA ARG A 255 -31.49 -0.47 6.98
C ARG A 255 -32.11 0.78 7.63
N LYS A 256 -31.35 1.49 8.46
CA LYS A 256 -31.82 2.74 9.09
C LYS A 256 -31.69 3.92 8.13
N THR A 257 -30.66 3.90 7.29
CA THR A 257 -30.35 4.98 6.35
C THR A 257 -31.22 4.93 5.10
N SER A 258 -31.78 3.77 4.73
CA SER A 258 -32.59 3.55 3.52
C SER A 258 -34.10 3.81 3.69
N SER A 259 -34.52 4.48 4.77
CA SER A 259 -35.95 4.59 5.14
C SER A 259 -36.67 5.84 4.61
N GLY A 260 -35.97 6.75 3.92
CA GLY A 260 -36.53 8.01 3.42
C GLY A 260 -36.53 8.12 1.89
N PRO A 261 -37.22 9.13 1.32
CA PRO A 261 -37.15 9.43 -0.10
C PRO A 261 -35.70 9.73 -0.51
N ASN A 262 -35.29 9.25 -1.70
CA ASN A 262 -33.93 9.35 -2.25
C ASN A 262 -32.79 8.74 -1.41
N SER A 263 -33.12 7.99 -0.36
CA SER A 263 -32.12 7.43 0.56
C SER A 263 -31.18 6.39 -0.09
N LEU A 264 -31.70 5.60 -1.05
CA LEU A 264 -30.89 4.63 -1.80
C LEU A 264 -29.90 5.33 -2.74
N VAL A 265 -30.34 6.38 -3.44
CA VAL A 265 -29.47 7.22 -4.29
C VAL A 265 -28.36 7.84 -3.44
N ASN A 266 -28.69 8.34 -2.24
CA ASN A 266 -27.70 8.87 -1.31
C ASN A 266 -26.69 7.81 -0.85
N LEU A 267 -27.14 6.56 -0.62
CA LEU A 267 -26.25 5.45 -0.27
C LEU A 267 -25.33 5.05 -1.44
N GLN A 268 -25.83 5.03 -2.68
CA GLN A 268 -25.03 4.78 -3.88
C GLN A 268 -23.99 5.88 -4.09
N ASN A 269 -24.37 7.16 -3.98
CA ASN A 269 -23.45 8.30 -4.04
C ASN A 269 -22.39 8.25 -2.93
N LYS A 270 -22.78 7.86 -1.72
CA LYS A 270 -21.83 7.68 -0.61
C LYS A 270 -20.86 6.52 -0.89
N LEU A 271 -21.33 5.42 -1.45
CA LEU A 271 -20.47 4.29 -1.80
C LEU A 271 -19.46 4.69 -2.88
N LEU A 272 -19.92 5.33 -3.96
CA LEU A 272 -19.08 5.75 -5.07
C LEU A 272 -18.05 6.80 -4.64
N SER A 273 -18.44 7.79 -3.85
CA SER A 273 -17.49 8.77 -3.32
C SER A 273 -16.44 8.15 -2.40
N GLN A 274 -16.81 7.13 -1.61
CA GLN A 274 -15.87 6.37 -0.80
C GLN A 274 -14.97 5.46 -1.63
N ILE A 275 -15.45 4.82 -2.70
CA ILE A 275 -14.63 3.89 -3.49
C ILE A 275 -13.70 4.64 -4.44
N LEU A 276 -14.25 5.62 -5.16
CA LEU A 276 -13.53 6.29 -6.24
C LEU A 276 -12.78 7.54 -5.80
N TRP A 277 -13.12 8.11 -4.63
CA TRP A 277 -12.61 9.40 -4.17
C TRP A 277 -12.68 10.51 -5.24
N LYS A 278 -13.56 10.36 -6.24
CA LYS A 278 -13.87 11.35 -7.26
C LYS A 278 -15.08 12.16 -6.80
N SER A 279 -14.88 13.45 -6.61
CA SER A 279 -15.92 14.40 -6.14
C SER A 279 -17.05 14.65 -7.15
N ASN A 280 -16.95 14.13 -8.37
CA ASN A 280 -17.77 14.59 -9.50
C ASN A 280 -18.76 13.53 -10.03
N LEU A 281 -18.86 12.35 -9.40
CA LEU A 281 -19.85 11.34 -9.80
C LEU A 281 -21.12 11.53 -8.96
N VAL A 282 -22.16 12.02 -9.60
CA VAL A 282 -23.49 12.20 -9.01
C VAL A 282 -24.44 11.26 -9.72
N VAL A 283 -24.93 10.27 -8.98
CA VAL A 283 -26.03 9.41 -9.39
C VAL A 283 -27.34 10.15 -9.10
N SER A 284 -28.20 10.24 -10.11
CA SER A 284 -29.50 10.91 -10.06
C SER A 284 -30.67 9.95 -9.81
N SER A 285 -30.50 8.66 -10.07
CA SER A 285 -31.52 7.62 -9.87
C SER A 285 -30.95 6.29 -9.40
N VAL A 286 -31.79 5.44 -8.78
CA VAL A 286 -31.35 4.13 -8.28
C VAL A 286 -30.83 3.24 -9.40
N ASP A 287 -31.48 3.26 -10.56
CA ASP A 287 -31.12 2.45 -11.74
C ASP A 287 -29.78 2.89 -12.32
N GLU A 288 -29.54 4.20 -12.40
CA GLU A 288 -28.24 4.74 -12.82
C GLU A 288 -27.12 4.26 -11.89
N GLY A 289 -27.32 4.33 -10.57
CA GLY A 289 -26.35 3.84 -9.60
C GLY A 289 -26.13 2.33 -9.68
N ALA A 290 -27.20 1.56 -9.91
CA ALA A 290 -27.14 0.10 -10.04
C ALA A 290 -26.33 -0.35 -11.26
N ASN A 291 -26.35 0.44 -12.35
CA ASN A 291 -25.53 0.19 -13.53
C ASN A 291 -24.09 0.69 -13.37
N LEU A 292 -23.91 1.85 -12.73
CA LEU A 292 -22.61 2.50 -12.62
C LEU A 292 -21.68 1.82 -11.61
N ILE A 293 -22.21 1.31 -10.49
CA ILE A 293 -21.40 0.66 -9.44
C ILE A 293 -20.66 -0.59 -9.96
N PRO A 294 -21.31 -1.56 -10.63
CA PRO A 294 -20.60 -2.70 -11.21
C PRO A 294 -19.57 -2.29 -12.25
N GLY A 295 -19.94 -1.38 -13.17
CA GLY A 295 -19.01 -0.90 -14.20
C GLY A 295 -17.75 -0.26 -13.62
N THR A 296 -17.92 0.51 -12.55
CA THR A 296 -16.83 1.12 -11.78
C THR A 296 -15.95 0.07 -11.09
N LEU A 297 -16.56 -0.93 -10.45
CA LEU A 297 -15.85 -1.98 -9.71
C LEU A 297 -15.09 -2.95 -10.63
N LEU A 298 -15.44 -3.00 -11.91
CA LEU A 298 -14.87 -3.92 -12.90
C LEU A 298 -13.84 -3.25 -13.84
N GLN A 299 -13.68 -1.92 -13.80
CA GLN A 299 -12.96 -1.17 -14.84
C GLN A 299 -11.44 -1.02 -14.69
N GLU A 300 -10.75 -1.77 -13.83
CA GLU A 300 -9.28 -1.69 -13.72
C GLU A 300 -8.51 -2.85 -14.40
N ASN A 301 -9.14 -3.62 -15.29
CA ASN A 301 -8.46 -4.62 -16.14
C ASN A 301 -8.50 -4.30 -17.65
N SER A 302 -8.77 -3.05 -18.03
CA SER A 302 -8.82 -2.65 -19.43
C SER A 302 -8.02 -1.37 -19.67
N THR A 303 -6.71 -1.44 -19.45
CA THR A 303 -5.76 -0.57 -20.13
C THR A 303 -5.11 -1.38 -21.26
N CYS A 304 -5.47 -0.97 -22.47
CA CYS A 304 -5.00 -1.31 -23.82
C CYS A 304 -3.95 -2.44 -23.99
N ALA A 305 -4.35 -3.44 -24.79
CA ALA A 305 -3.43 -4.20 -25.62
C ALA A 305 -2.80 -3.30 -26.72
#